data_AF-A0A233RH67-F1
#
_entry.id   AF-A0A233RH67-F1
#
_cell.length_a   1.000
_cell.length_b   1.000
_cell.length_c   1.000
_cell.angle_alpha   90.00
_cell.angle_beta   90.00
_cell.angle_gamma   90.00
#
_symmetry.space_group_name_H-M   'P 1'
#
loop_
_entity.id
_entity.type
_entity.pdbx_description
1 polymer ?
#
loop_
_entity_poly.entity_id
_entity_poly.type
_entity_poly.pdbx_seq_one_letter_code
_entity_poly.pdbx_strand_id
1 'polypeptide(L)'
;MITKIRIRGYRVYKDFTLCPNPKKNILIGDNDAGKSTLMEAVSLALNGRIHGRNILEELNPHWFNSELVDQFVAARNAGDKPSFPEILIELYLHDDPELQVLCGAVNTDVPTNACPGVFLRIFPNEEYQDMLDEWLKAPNELLPVEYYMYEWRSFADCELVKRPRVLSVATIDSRTVKSTTGVDYHLRQILSDHLDPPEKAAISLDYRKIKASMTEGALAPVNARIAQLGAALQAEPMALAMDQTSRTSWDSAITPHVDRVPFAMAGLGQQATIKISLAMKRHAAKVKIVMVEEPENHLSHTSLRILLDRIESLASDEQQLFISTHSTYVLNRLGLDALHLLNRNKVSKITDLSPETVRYFQRLPGYDTLRLVLAKKVVLVEGPSDEIIFERVFKDRFGHSPMEAGVDVVSMRGLALARCLELCQAIDKPVAVMRDNDGVEPEELRETVKQWLDEKKRQLFIGAVADGRTLEPQLVKANGEEHLREVLGIAARACLNTWMTREKTEGAIRIAESDKPLTPPEYMSEAAEFIQHV
;
A
#
# COMPACT_ATOMS: atom_id res chain seq x y z
N MET A 1 3.10 -20.69 0.11
CA MET A 1 2.83 -19.25 -0.17
C MET A 1 1.36 -18.94 0.13
N ILE A 2 0.95 -17.68 0.26
CA ILE A 2 -0.47 -17.28 0.32
C ILE A 2 -1.05 -17.30 -1.10
N THR A 3 -2.19 -17.98 -1.29
CA THR A 3 -2.91 -18.05 -2.57
C THR A 3 -4.15 -17.17 -2.58
N LYS A 4 -4.74 -16.91 -1.40
CA LYS A 4 -5.91 -16.04 -1.24
C LYS A 4 -5.96 -15.44 0.16
N ILE A 5 -6.38 -14.19 0.24
CA ILE A 5 -6.58 -13.42 1.46
C ILE A 5 -8.04 -12.99 1.49
N ARG A 6 -8.77 -13.31 2.56
CA ARG A 6 -10.13 -12.83 2.80
C ARG A 6 -10.16 -12.04 4.09
N ILE A 7 -10.73 -10.83 4.05
CA ILE A 7 -10.85 -9.95 5.22
C ILE A 7 -12.29 -9.47 5.30
N ARG A 8 -12.91 -9.63 6.47
CA ARG A 8 -14.26 -9.17 6.77
C ARG A 8 -14.29 -8.41 8.07
N GLY A 9 -15.02 -7.29 8.08
CA GLY A 9 -15.23 -6.49 9.28
C GLY A 9 -14.02 -5.76 9.84
N TYR A 10 -12.88 -5.71 9.14
CA TYR A 10 -11.62 -5.15 9.66
C TYR A 10 -11.28 -3.79 9.05
N ARG A 11 -11.33 -2.73 9.87
CA ARG A 11 -11.01 -1.33 9.50
C ARG A 11 -11.69 -0.93 8.19
N VAL A 12 -10.95 -0.67 7.12
CA VAL A 12 -11.53 -0.24 5.83
C VAL A 12 -12.22 -1.39 5.06
N TYR A 13 -11.96 -2.64 5.43
CA TYR A 13 -12.44 -3.83 4.74
C TYR A 13 -13.73 -4.39 5.35
N LYS A 14 -14.85 -4.16 4.68
CA LYS A 14 -16.16 -4.75 4.98
C LYS A 14 -16.23 -6.22 4.59
N ASP A 15 -15.98 -6.51 3.31
CA ASP A 15 -15.77 -7.85 2.76
C ASP A 15 -14.81 -7.70 1.57
N PHE A 16 -13.57 -8.16 1.75
CA PHE A 16 -12.48 -7.98 0.82
C PHE A 16 -11.83 -9.33 0.52
N THR A 17 -11.53 -9.56 -0.75
CA THR A 17 -10.80 -10.75 -1.20
C THR A 17 -9.69 -10.34 -2.16
N LEU A 18 -8.49 -10.86 -1.94
CA LEU A 18 -7.33 -10.68 -2.80
C LEU A 18 -6.70 -12.04 -3.11
N CYS A 19 -6.45 -12.31 -4.40
CA CYS A 19 -5.67 -13.45 -4.87
C CYS A 19 -4.27 -12.97 -5.28
N PRO A 20 -3.29 -12.98 -4.37
CA PRO A 20 -1.95 -12.50 -4.67
C PRO A 20 -1.23 -13.38 -5.71
N ASN A 21 -0.27 -12.78 -6.42
CA ASN A 21 0.71 -13.48 -7.23
C ASN A 21 1.62 -14.34 -6.36
N PRO A 22 2.13 -15.48 -6.87
CA PRO A 22 3.01 -16.37 -6.11
C PRO A 22 4.32 -15.70 -5.67
N LYS A 23 4.90 -14.83 -6.52
CA LYS A 23 6.23 -14.24 -6.30
C LYS A 23 6.17 -12.80 -5.80
N LYS A 24 5.75 -11.84 -6.64
CA LYS A 24 5.78 -10.40 -6.33
C LYS A 24 4.38 -9.80 -6.36
N ASN A 25 4.08 -8.98 -5.35
CA ASN A 25 2.82 -8.26 -5.18
C ASN A 25 3.13 -6.81 -4.83
N ILE A 26 2.79 -5.88 -5.70
CA ILE A 26 2.98 -4.45 -5.47
C ILE A 26 1.60 -3.86 -5.18
N LEU A 27 1.40 -3.38 -3.95
CA LEU A 27 0.17 -2.80 -3.47
C LEU A 27 0.19 -1.28 -3.70
N ILE A 28 -0.72 -0.79 -4.53
CA ILE A 28 -0.83 0.63 -4.88
C ILE A 28 -2.27 1.07 -4.69
N GLY A 29 -2.49 2.33 -4.38
CA GLY A 29 -3.80 2.93 -4.21
C GLY A 29 -3.65 4.28 -3.53
N ASP A 30 -4.72 5.07 -3.49
CA ASP A 30 -4.71 6.36 -2.81
C ASP A 30 -4.39 6.24 -1.31
N ASN A 31 -4.20 7.38 -0.66
CA ASN A 31 -4.20 7.43 0.79
C ASN A 31 -5.51 6.81 1.31
N ASP A 32 -5.43 6.06 2.40
CA ASP A 32 -6.57 5.33 3.00
C ASP A 32 -7.20 4.25 2.12
N ALA A 33 -6.55 3.84 1.02
CA ALA A 33 -7.02 2.74 0.16
C ALA A 33 -6.97 1.36 0.84
N GLY A 34 -6.31 1.23 1.99
CA GLY A 34 -6.23 -0.02 2.77
C GLY A 34 -4.90 -0.78 2.70
N LYS A 35 -3.89 -0.28 1.98
CA LYS A 35 -2.56 -0.94 1.82
C LYS A 35 -1.95 -1.41 3.15
N SER A 36 -1.81 -0.50 4.11
CA SER A 36 -1.27 -0.81 5.44
C SER A 36 -2.18 -1.74 6.23
N THR A 37 -3.50 -1.56 6.10
CA THR A 37 -4.49 -2.43 6.77
C THR A 37 -4.40 -3.87 6.24
N LEU A 38 -4.18 -4.08 4.95
CA LEU A 38 -4.01 -5.40 4.35
C LEU A 38 -2.75 -6.09 4.89
N MET A 39 -1.61 -5.39 4.90
CA MET A 39 -0.35 -5.94 5.40
C MET A 39 -0.44 -6.27 6.90
N GLU A 40 -1.11 -5.40 7.67
CA GLU A 40 -1.34 -5.63 9.10
C GLU A 40 -2.28 -6.82 9.34
N ALA A 41 -3.38 -6.95 8.58
CA ALA A 41 -4.30 -8.09 8.67
C ALA A 41 -3.60 -9.42 8.35
N VAL A 42 -2.76 -9.45 7.30
CA VAL A 42 -1.93 -10.62 6.98
C VAL A 42 -0.96 -10.93 8.12
N SER A 43 -0.28 -9.92 8.66
CA SER A 43 0.62 -10.11 9.81
C SER A 43 -0.12 -10.63 11.05
N LEU A 44 -1.32 -10.11 11.32
CA LEU A 44 -2.15 -10.48 12.45
C LEU A 44 -2.58 -11.95 12.36
N ALA A 45 -3.06 -12.40 11.21
CA ALA A 45 -3.47 -13.79 11.00
C ALA A 45 -2.29 -14.78 10.94
N LEU A 46 -1.08 -14.35 10.57
CA LEU A 46 0.12 -15.20 10.60
C LEU A 46 0.80 -15.28 11.96
N ASN A 47 0.75 -14.20 12.76
CA ASN A 47 1.49 -14.12 14.02
C ASN A 47 0.61 -14.26 15.27
N GLY A 48 -0.72 -14.07 15.15
CA GLY A 48 -1.64 -14.03 16.28
C GLY A 48 -1.37 -12.86 17.23
N ARG A 49 -0.70 -11.81 16.74
CA ARG A 49 -0.21 -10.66 17.53
C ARG A 49 -0.10 -9.42 16.64
N ILE A 50 -0.20 -8.25 17.25
CA ILE A 50 0.02 -6.95 16.59
C ILE A 50 1.14 -6.21 17.32
N HIS A 51 2.17 -5.76 16.59
CA HIS A 51 3.36 -5.09 17.14
C HIS A 51 4.02 -5.81 18.35
N GLY A 52 3.91 -7.14 18.41
CA GLY A 52 4.45 -7.99 19.48
C GLY A 52 3.55 -8.15 20.71
N ARG A 53 2.43 -7.43 20.80
CA ARG A 53 1.45 -7.48 21.88
C ARG A 53 0.31 -8.46 21.58
N ASN A 54 -0.40 -8.89 22.63
CA ASN A 54 -1.54 -9.79 22.47
C ASN A 54 -2.71 -9.03 21.79
N ILE A 55 -3.55 -9.75 21.06
CA ILE A 55 -4.70 -9.19 20.35
C ILE A 55 -5.68 -8.52 21.32
N LEU A 56 -6.01 -9.17 22.44
CA LEU A 56 -6.96 -8.61 23.42
C LEU A 56 -6.41 -7.39 24.16
N GLU A 57 -5.09 -7.23 24.24
CA GLU A 57 -4.46 -6.05 24.85
C GLU A 57 -4.57 -4.80 23.95
N GLU A 58 -4.72 -4.98 22.64
CA GLU A 58 -4.73 -3.92 21.64
C GLU A 58 -6.10 -3.74 20.96
N LEU A 59 -7.00 -4.70 21.16
CA LEU A 59 -8.34 -4.68 20.60
C LEU A 59 -9.07 -3.42 21.06
N ASN A 60 -9.61 -2.69 20.09
CA ASN A 60 -10.41 -1.49 20.33
C ASN A 60 -11.54 -1.39 19.30
N PRO A 61 -12.61 -0.62 19.56
CA PRO A 61 -13.77 -0.54 18.67
C PRO A 61 -13.43 -0.13 17.23
N HIS A 62 -12.37 0.65 17.04
CA HIS A 62 -11.95 1.13 15.71
C HIS A 62 -11.26 0.07 14.84
N TRP A 63 -11.05 -1.15 15.36
CA TRP A 63 -10.68 -2.29 14.53
C TRP A 63 -11.84 -2.78 13.67
N PHE A 64 -13.07 -2.57 14.12
CA PHE A 64 -14.25 -2.96 13.37
C PHE A 64 -14.51 -1.95 12.25
N ASN A 65 -14.99 -2.45 11.12
CA ASN A 65 -15.36 -1.60 10.00
C ASN A 65 -16.53 -0.69 10.39
N SER A 66 -16.33 0.63 10.31
CA SER A 66 -17.32 1.62 10.75
C SER A 66 -18.65 1.47 10.02
N GLU A 67 -18.63 1.24 8.71
CA GLU A 67 -19.86 1.07 7.92
C GLU A 67 -20.70 -0.14 8.38
N LEU A 68 -20.06 -1.24 8.78
CA LEU A 68 -20.73 -2.40 9.35
C LEU A 68 -21.31 -2.13 10.74
N VAL A 69 -20.58 -1.37 11.57
CA VAL A 69 -21.06 -0.97 12.90
C VAL A 69 -22.26 -0.04 12.76
N ASP A 70 -22.19 0.96 11.88
CA ASP A 70 -23.28 1.89 11.60
C ASP A 70 -24.54 1.16 11.12
N GLN A 71 -24.37 0.20 10.19
CA GLN A 71 -25.45 -0.66 9.70
C GLN A 71 -26.07 -1.50 10.81
N PHE A 72 -25.24 -2.07 11.68
CA PHE A 72 -25.70 -2.85 12.83
C PHE A 72 -26.50 -1.99 13.83
N VAL A 73 -25.98 -0.83 14.22
CA VAL A 73 -26.65 0.11 15.15
C VAL A 73 -27.96 0.61 14.55
N ALA A 74 -27.96 1.01 13.28
CA ALA A 74 -29.16 1.47 12.59
C ALA A 74 -30.24 0.38 12.51
N ALA A 75 -29.88 -0.85 12.13
CA ALA A 75 -30.80 -1.98 12.09
C ALA A 75 -31.35 -2.30 13.50
N ARG A 76 -30.50 -2.26 14.54
CA ARG A 76 -30.93 -2.49 15.91
C ARG A 76 -31.92 -1.42 16.39
N ASN A 77 -31.65 -0.15 16.09
CA ASN A 77 -32.55 0.96 16.42
C ASN A 77 -33.87 0.90 15.64
N ALA A 78 -33.87 0.28 14.45
CA ALA A 78 -35.08 0.01 13.67
C ALA A 78 -35.92 -1.18 14.21
N GLY A 79 -35.43 -1.88 15.24
CA GLY A 79 -36.11 -3.02 15.86
C GLY A 79 -35.67 -4.39 15.32
N ASP A 80 -34.71 -4.43 14.40
CA ASP A 80 -34.15 -5.69 13.90
C ASP A 80 -33.25 -6.37 14.94
N LYS A 81 -32.95 -7.65 14.70
CA LYS A 81 -32.04 -8.46 15.51
C LYS A 81 -30.82 -8.90 14.71
N PRO A 82 -29.98 -7.96 14.22
CA PRO A 82 -28.76 -8.33 13.53
C PRO A 82 -27.79 -9.04 14.49
N SER A 83 -26.94 -9.92 13.96
CA SER A 83 -25.79 -10.43 14.70
C SER A 83 -24.79 -9.30 14.97
N PHE A 84 -24.07 -9.38 16.09
CA PHE A 84 -23.00 -8.44 16.38
C PHE A 84 -21.94 -8.42 15.25
N PRO A 85 -21.30 -7.27 15.00
CA PRO A 85 -20.19 -7.20 14.07
C PRO A 85 -19.03 -8.08 14.53
N GLU A 86 -18.39 -8.77 13.58
CA GLU A 86 -17.25 -9.65 13.80
C GLU A 86 -16.11 -9.28 12.84
N ILE A 87 -14.87 -9.61 13.22
CA ILE A 87 -13.72 -9.55 12.34
C ILE A 87 -13.34 -10.98 11.95
N LEU A 88 -13.13 -11.21 10.65
CA LEU A 88 -12.60 -12.48 10.15
C LEU A 88 -11.50 -12.20 9.13
N ILE A 89 -10.33 -12.79 9.36
CA ILE A 89 -9.19 -12.75 8.43
C ILE A 89 -8.79 -14.19 8.13
N GLU A 90 -8.90 -14.59 6.88
CA GLU A 90 -8.49 -15.92 6.40
C GLU A 90 -7.35 -15.82 5.41
N LEU A 91 -6.34 -16.67 5.62
CA LEU A 91 -5.20 -16.81 4.73
C LEU A 91 -5.17 -18.24 4.19
N TYR A 92 -5.47 -18.36 2.91
CA TYR A 92 -5.40 -19.61 2.17
C TYR A 92 -3.98 -19.76 1.66
N LEU A 93 -3.43 -20.96 1.82
CA LEU A 93 -2.05 -21.25 1.50
C LEU A 93 -1.95 -22.28 0.37
N HIS A 94 -0.83 -22.26 -0.34
CA HIS A 94 -0.51 -23.23 -1.37
C HIS A 94 -0.47 -24.65 -0.79
N ASP A 95 -0.89 -25.62 -1.60
CA ASP A 95 -0.84 -27.02 -1.24
C ASP A 95 0.59 -27.55 -1.35
N ASP A 96 1.33 -27.43 -0.25
CA ASP A 96 2.70 -27.93 -0.09
C ASP A 96 2.75 -29.01 0.99
N PRO A 97 3.60 -30.04 0.88
CA PRO A 97 3.74 -31.10 1.89
C PRO A 97 4.00 -30.59 3.32
N GLU A 98 4.73 -29.48 3.47
CA GLU A 98 5.00 -28.87 4.78
C GLU A 98 3.78 -28.17 5.40
N LEU A 99 2.82 -27.76 4.57
CA LEU A 99 1.62 -27.01 4.99
C LEU A 99 0.42 -27.93 5.21
N GLN A 100 0.53 -29.22 4.89
CA GLN A 100 -0.52 -30.22 5.07
C GLN A 100 -1.02 -30.34 6.52
N VAL A 101 -0.17 -30.02 7.51
CA VAL A 101 -0.59 -29.93 8.93
C VAL A 101 -1.64 -28.85 9.19
N LEU A 102 -1.80 -27.89 8.27
CA LEU A 102 -2.77 -26.81 8.33
C LEU A 102 -3.98 -27.06 7.40
N CYS A 103 -4.02 -28.20 6.71
CA CYS A 103 -5.03 -28.50 5.71
C CYS A 103 -6.35 -28.92 6.34
N GLY A 104 -7.43 -28.27 5.92
CA GLY A 104 -8.78 -28.69 6.26
C GLY A 104 -9.84 -27.81 5.61
N ALA A 105 -11.09 -28.01 6.01
CA ALA A 105 -12.28 -27.41 5.41
C ALA A 105 -12.91 -26.29 6.28
N VAL A 106 -12.27 -25.90 7.39
CA VAL A 106 -12.75 -24.80 8.24
C VAL A 106 -12.34 -23.46 7.63
N ASN A 107 -13.05 -23.10 6.56
CA ASN A 107 -12.89 -21.84 5.83
C ASN A 107 -14.23 -21.40 5.23
N THR A 108 -14.32 -20.13 4.81
CA THR A 108 -15.57 -19.56 4.29
C THR A 108 -15.78 -19.71 2.77
N ASP A 109 -15.00 -20.54 2.08
CA ASP A 109 -15.20 -20.76 0.65
C ASP A 109 -16.44 -21.60 0.34
N VAL A 110 -17.10 -21.22 -0.76
CA VAL A 110 -18.31 -21.87 -1.26
C VAL A 110 -18.13 -22.11 -2.77
N PRO A 111 -18.15 -23.37 -3.25
CA PRO A 111 -18.17 -24.60 -2.45
C PRO A 111 -16.93 -24.76 -1.57
N THR A 112 -17.10 -25.36 -0.40
CA THR A 112 -16.01 -25.55 0.56
C THR A 112 -14.96 -26.49 -0.01
N ASN A 113 -13.72 -26.03 -0.08
CA ASN A 113 -12.58 -26.81 -0.52
C ASN A 113 -11.62 -27.00 0.64
N ALA A 114 -11.18 -28.24 0.85
CA ALA A 114 -10.13 -28.52 1.82
C ALA A 114 -8.79 -28.00 1.28
N CYS A 115 -8.13 -27.16 2.04
CA CYS A 115 -6.82 -26.62 1.68
C CYS A 115 -6.03 -26.23 2.92
N PRO A 116 -4.69 -26.08 2.82
CA PRO A 116 -3.90 -25.46 3.88
C PRO A 116 -4.31 -24.02 4.12
N GLY A 117 -4.45 -23.62 5.38
CA GLY A 117 -4.72 -22.23 5.72
C GLY A 117 -4.83 -21.97 7.21
N VAL A 118 -4.93 -20.68 7.54
CA VAL A 118 -5.15 -20.20 8.90
C VAL A 118 -6.19 -19.09 8.89
N PHE A 119 -6.90 -18.94 10.00
CA PHE A 119 -7.79 -17.81 10.21
C PHE A 119 -7.64 -17.20 11.59
N LEU A 120 -7.97 -15.92 11.65
CA LEU A 120 -8.20 -15.18 12.88
C LEU A 120 -9.64 -14.67 12.87
N ARG A 121 -10.39 -14.95 13.93
CA ARG A 121 -11.75 -14.44 14.12
C ARG A 121 -11.84 -13.70 15.45
N ILE A 122 -12.47 -12.53 15.47
CA ILE A 122 -12.82 -11.77 16.69
C ILE A 122 -14.32 -11.62 16.71
N PHE A 123 -14.96 -12.09 17.78
CA PHE A 123 -16.41 -12.25 17.87
C PHE A 123 -16.88 -12.10 19.33
N PRO A 124 -18.18 -11.85 19.58
CA PRO A 124 -18.70 -11.71 20.93
C PRO A 124 -18.52 -13.00 21.73
N ASN A 125 -18.10 -12.88 22.98
CA ASN A 125 -17.98 -14.02 23.89
C ASN A 125 -19.32 -14.32 24.54
N GLU A 126 -19.82 -15.55 24.35
CA GLU A 126 -21.09 -16.03 24.90
C GLU A 126 -21.14 -15.96 26.44
N GLU A 127 -20.01 -15.99 27.13
CA GLU A 127 -19.93 -15.84 28.59
C GLU A 127 -20.42 -14.46 29.09
N TYR A 128 -20.39 -13.44 28.22
CA TYR A 128 -20.82 -12.07 28.54
C TYR A 128 -22.16 -11.70 27.88
N GLN A 129 -22.96 -12.71 27.50
CA GLN A 129 -24.22 -12.48 26.78
C GLN A 129 -25.17 -11.51 27.51
N ASP A 130 -25.28 -11.61 28.84
CA ASP A 130 -26.14 -10.70 29.63
C ASP A 130 -25.69 -9.23 29.51
N MET A 131 -24.37 -8.97 29.50
CA MET A 131 -23.82 -7.62 29.37
C MET A 131 -23.97 -7.08 27.95
N LEU A 132 -23.81 -7.95 26.94
CA LEU A 132 -24.06 -7.63 25.54
C LEU A 132 -25.54 -7.29 25.30
N ASP A 133 -26.46 -8.07 25.88
CA ASP A 133 -27.91 -7.84 25.79
C ASP A 133 -28.34 -6.54 26.49
N GLU A 134 -27.68 -6.18 27.61
CA GLU A 134 -27.88 -4.89 28.26
C GLU A 134 -27.42 -3.73 27.38
N TRP A 135 -26.21 -3.83 26.80
CA TRP A 135 -25.68 -2.81 25.88
C TRP A 135 -26.57 -2.63 24.65
N LEU A 136 -27.15 -3.72 24.13
CA LEU A 136 -28.10 -3.71 23.00
C LEU A 136 -29.40 -2.93 23.25
N LYS A 137 -29.70 -2.55 24.50
CA LYS A 137 -30.86 -1.68 24.83
C LYS A 137 -30.62 -0.22 24.47
N ALA A 138 -29.35 0.21 24.43
CA ALA A 138 -28.93 1.55 24.05
C ALA A 138 -27.64 1.49 23.22
N PRO A 139 -27.70 0.89 22.00
CA PRO A 139 -26.52 0.67 21.19
C PRO A 139 -25.94 1.99 20.69
N ASN A 140 -24.62 2.05 20.55
CA ASN A 140 -23.90 3.17 19.97
C ASN A 140 -22.74 2.68 19.10
N GLU A 141 -22.02 3.60 18.45
CA GLU A 141 -20.93 3.29 17.52
C GLU A 141 -19.69 2.64 18.19
N LEU A 142 -19.59 2.71 19.52
CA LEU A 142 -18.49 2.12 20.30
C LEU A 142 -18.92 0.73 20.81
N LEU A 143 -18.59 -0.30 20.03
CA LEU A 143 -18.80 -1.69 20.44
C LEU A 143 -18.10 -2.01 21.76
N PRO A 144 -18.72 -2.80 22.66
CA PRO A 144 -18.13 -3.18 23.95
C PRO A 144 -17.13 -4.32 23.76
N VAL A 145 -15.96 -4.00 23.21
CA VAL A 145 -14.94 -4.99 22.82
C VAL A 145 -14.36 -5.79 23.99
N GLU A 146 -14.57 -5.35 25.22
CA GLU A 146 -14.22 -6.07 26.44
C GLU A 146 -15.00 -7.39 26.58
N TYR A 147 -16.16 -7.48 25.93
CA TYR A 147 -17.01 -8.67 25.91
C TYR A 147 -16.78 -9.53 24.65
N TYR A 148 -15.71 -9.25 23.91
CA TYR A 148 -15.31 -10.05 22.75
C TYR A 148 -14.18 -11.01 23.11
N MET A 149 -14.06 -12.06 22.32
CA MET A 149 -12.92 -12.97 22.33
C MET A 149 -12.37 -13.15 20.92
N TYR A 150 -11.27 -13.88 20.80
CA TYR A 150 -10.71 -14.23 19.50
C TYR A 150 -10.37 -15.71 19.41
N GLU A 151 -10.42 -16.23 18.19
CA GLU A 151 -9.90 -17.52 17.81
C GLU A 151 -8.80 -17.35 16.78
N TRP A 152 -7.70 -18.08 16.98
CA TRP A 152 -6.63 -18.19 16.01
C TRP A 152 -6.36 -19.66 15.74
N ARG A 153 -6.72 -20.13 14.54
CA ARG A 153 -6.78 -21.55 14.19
C ARG A 153 -6.26 -21.82 12.78
N SER A 154 -5.87 -23.06 12.52
CA SER A 154 -5.68 -23.57 11.16
C SER A 154 -7.02 -24.03 10.55
N PHE A 155 -7.06 -24.23 9.23
CA PHE A 155 -8.23 -24.81 8.56
C PHE A 155 -8.46 -26.28 8.92
N ALA A 156 -7.47 -26.94 9.55
CA ALA A 156 -7.57 -28.27 10.15
C ALA A 156 -8.27 -28.27 11.52
N ASP A 157 -8.83 -27.14 11.96
CA ASP A 157 -9.47 -26.93 13.27
C ASP A 157 -8.52 -27.05 14.47
N CYS A 158 -7.23 -26.78 14.26
CA CYS A 158 -6.23 -26.78 15.32
C CYS A 158 -5.99 -25.36 15.84
N GLU A 159 -6.12 -25.15 17.15
CA GLU A 159 -5.77 -23.88 17.80
C GLU A 159 -4.27 -23.58 17.72
N LEU A 160 -3.95 -22.34 17.36
CA LEU A 160 -2.60 -21.84 17.24
C LEU A 160 -2.24 -21.04 18.49
N VAL A 161 -1.39 -21.60 19.35
CA VAL A 161 -0.88 -20.89 20.55
C VAL A 161 0.44 -20.16 20.27
N LYS A 162 1.15 -20.61 19.23
CA LYS A 162 2.41 -20.03 18.75
C LYS A 162 2.44 -20.09 17.24
N ARG A 163 3.12 -19.12 16.62
CA ARG A 163 3.33 -19.09 15.17
C ARG A 163 3.96 -20.42 14.70
N PRO A 164 3.33 -21.15 13.76
CA PRO A 164 3.94 -22.31 13.13
C PRO A 164 5.24 -21.92 12.43
N ARG A 165 6.29 -22.75 12.55
CA ARG A 165 7.59 -22.46 11.91
C ARG A 165 7.50 -22.30 10.40
N VAL A 166 6.53 -22.99 9.78
CA VAL A 166 6.25 -22.97 8.34
C VAL A 166 5.60 -21.65 7.86
N LEU A 167 5.10 -20.81 8.77
CA LEU A 167 4.42 -19.54 8.50
C LEU A 167 5.26 -18.33 8.90
N SER A 168 6.57 -18.35 8.63
CA SER A 168 7.40 -17.23 9.05
C SER A 168 7.29 -16.06 8.07
N VAL A 169 7.02 -14.89 8.67
CA VAL A 169 6.79 -13.62 7.99
C VAL A 169 7.76 -12.57 8.50
N ALA A 170 8.27 -11.76 7.60
CA ALA A 170 9.05 -10.58 7.92
C ALA A 170 8.32 -9.33 7.44
N THR A 171 8.01 -8.42 8.37
CA THR A 171 7.41 -7.12 8.06
C THR A 171 8.44 -6.04 8.29
N ILE A 172 8.77 -5.29 7.23
CA ILE A 172 9.61 -4.10 7.31
C ILE A 172 8.71 -2.89 7.10
N ASP A 173 8.58 -2.09 8.15
CA ASP A 173 8.01 -0.76 8.08
C ASP A 173 9.12 0.29 8.20
N SER A 174 9.14 1.21 7.24
CA SER A 174 10.07 2.33 7.15
C SER A 174 9.65 3.51 8.06
N ARG A 175 8.40 3.54 8.55
CA ARG A 175 7.80 4.64 9.32
C ARG A 175 7.98 4.51 10.84
N THR A 176 8.05 3.30 11.38
CA THR A 176 8.10 3.01 12.83
C THR A 176 9.46 3.28 13.52
N VAL A 177 10.31 4.14 12.96
CA VAL A 177 11.61 4.50 13.56
C VAL A 177 11.48 5.48 14.75
N LYS A 178 10.30 5.56 15.38
CA LYS A 178 9.98 6.49 16.49
C LYS A 178 9.80 5.82 17.85
N SER A 179 10.25 4.59 18.05
CA SER A 179 10.32 3.98 19.38
C SER A 179 11.70 4.22 19.99
N THR A 180 11.86 5.33 20.72
CA THR A 180 13.05 5.63 21.54
C THR A 180 13.24 4.67 22.73
N THR A 181 12.24 3.85 23.07
CA THR A 181 12.21 3.02 24.28
C THR A 181 12.36 1.51 24.06
N GLY A 182 12.56 1.06 22.82
CA GLY A 182 12.76 -0.37 22.58
C GLY A 182 13.40 -0.61 21.24
N VAL A 183 14.44 -1.44 21.23
CA VAL A 183 14.89 -2.12 20.02
C VAL A 183 13.65 -2.72 19.35
N ASP A 184 13.45 -2.35 18.09
CA ASP A 184 12.35 -2.78 17.23
C ASP A 184 12.06 -4.28 17.41
N TYR A 185 10.85 -4.60 17.88
CA TYR A 185 10.40 -5.99 18.09
C TYR A 185 10.60 -6.82 16.83
N HIS A 186 10.35 -6.24 15.64
CA HIS A 186 10.55 -6.94 14.37
C HIS A 186 12.02 -7.29 14.15
N LEU A 187 12.93 -6.37 14.46
CA LEU A 187 14.36 -6.64 14.34
C LEU A 187 14.81 -7.72 15.35
N ARG A 188 14.32 -7.69 16.58
CA ARG A 188 14.58 -8.76 17.56
C ARG A 188 14.07 -10.11 17.06
N GLN A 189 12.88 -10.13 16.48
CA GLN A 189 12.29 -11.35 15.93
C GLN A 189 13.12 -11.87 14.76
N ILE A 190 13.52 -11.00 13.83
CA ILE A 190 14.40 -11.37 12.72
C ILE A 190 15.73 -11.93 13.27
N LEU A 191 16.37 -11.24 14.22
CA LEU A 191 17.64 -11.71 14.83
C LEU A 191 17.47 -13.03 15.58
N SER A 192 16.38 -13.20 16.32
CA SER A 192 16.05 -14.45 16.99
C SER A 192 15.84 -15.58 15.97
N ASP A 193 15.20 -15.31 14.84
CA ASP A 193 14.99 -16.30 13.78
C ASP A 193 16.31 -16.72 13.10
N HIS A 194 17.40 -15.95 13.25
CA HIS A 194 18.75 -16.29 12.78
C HIS A 194 19.58 -17.16 13.73
N LEU A 195 19.10 -17.40 14.96
CA LEU A 195 19.78 -18.21 15.96
C LEU A 195 19.13 -19.58 16.07
N ASP A 196 19.95 -20.62 16.12
CA ASP A 196 19.47 -21.98 16.30
C ASP A 196 19.06 -22.22 17.78
N PRO A 197 18.14 -23.17 18.06
CA PRO A 197 17.68 -23.42 19.43
C PRO A 197 18.79 -23.68 20.47
N PRO A 198 19.89 -24.42 20.16
CA PRO A 198 21.01 -24.59 21.08
C PRO A 198 21.73 -23.27 21.40
N GLU A 199 21.90 -22.39 20.40
CA GLU A 199 22.54 -21.09 20.59
C GLU A 199 21.71 -20.20 21.51
N LYS A 200 20.38 -20.15 21.30
CA LYS A 200 19.46 -19.42 22.19
C LYS A 200 19.52 -19.90 23.63
N ALA A 201 19.59 -21.22 23.82
CA ALA A 201 19.69 -21.82 25.15
C ALA A 201 21.01 -21.46 25.84
N ALA A 202 22.13 -21.51 25.11
CA ALA A 202 23.44 -21.13 25.62
C ALA A 202 23.49 -19.65 26.04
N ILE A 203 23.03 -18.73 25.18
CA ILE A 203 22.97 -17.29 25.48
C ILE A 203 22.07 -17.03 26.68
N SER A 204 20.91 -17.69 26.75
CA SER A 204 20.00 -17.54 27.89
C SER A 204 20.63 -18.01 29.20
N LEU A 205 21.43 -19.09 29.17
CA LEU A 205 22.11 -19.59 30.36
C LEU A 205 23.18 -18.60 30.84
N ASP A 206 24.01 -18.10 29.93
CA ASP A 206 25.07 -17.16 30.28
C ASP A 206 24.52 -15.82 30.76
N TYR A 207 23.41 -15.35 30.19
CA TYR A 207 22.73 -14.15 30.67
C TYR A 207 22.20 -14.32 32.11
N ARG A 208 21.65 -15.50 32.46
CA ARG A 208 21.25 -15.80 33.85
C ARG A 208 22.45 -15.81 34.80
N LYS A 209 23.60 -16.34 34.37
CA LYS A 209 24.84 -16.32 35.17
C LYS A 209 25.30 -14.89 35.44
N ILE A 210 25.27 -13.99 34.44
CA ILE A 210 25.62 -12.57 34.62
C ILE A 210 24.67 -11.91 35.63
N LYS A 211 23.37 -12.18 35.57
CA LYS A 211 22.42 -11.67 36.56
C LYS A 211 22.68 -12.20 37.97
N ALA A 212 23.01 -13.48 38.09
CA ALA A 212 23.38 -14.09 39.36
C ALA A 212 24.64 -13.42 39.93
N SER A 213 25.68 -13.24 39.11
CA SER A 213 26.92 -12.60 39.53
C SER A 213 26.75 -11.13 39.95
N MET A 214 25.80 -10.40 39.35
CA MET A 214 25.46 -9.03 39.80
C MET A 214 24.75 -9.03 41.16
N THR A 215 23.92 -10.03 41.42
CA THR A 215 23.22 -10.21 42.70
C THR A 215 24.19 -10.59 43.82
N GLU A 216 25.08 -11.55 43.54
CA GLU A 216 26.09 -12.03 44.49
C GLU A 216 27.29 -11.07 44.64
N GLY A 217 27.53 -10.23 43.64
CA GLY A 217 28.62 -9.25 43.62
C GLY A 217 28.16 -7.86 44.07
N ALA A 218 27.78 -7.02 43.10
CA ALA A 218 27.53 -5.59 43.33
C ALA A 218 26.39 -5.32 44.32
N LEU A 219 25.37 -6.19 44.39
CA LEU A 219 24.25 -6.04 45.31
C LEU A 219 24.51 -6.62 46.71
N ALA A 220 25.50 -7.50 46.90
CA ALA A 220 25.80 -8.09 48.20
C ALA A 220 26.08 -7.09 49.32
N PRO A 221 26.95 -6.06 49.17
CA PRO A 221 27.16 -5.07 50.23
C PRO A 221 25.92 -4.20 50.47
N VAL A 222 25.10 -3.96 49.45
CA VAL A 222 23.83 -3.22 49.59
C VAL A 222 22.84 -4.05 50.41
N ASN A 223 22.73 -5.34 50.15
CA ASN A 223 21.89 -6.27 50.90
C ASN A 223 22.34 -6.41 52.36
N ALA A 224 23.64 -6.46 52.61
CA ALA A 224 24.19 -6.45 53.97
C ALA A 224 23.77 -5.19 54.74
N ARG A 225 23.75 -4.03 54.08
CA ARG A 225 23.29 -2.77 54.67
C ARG A 225 21.77 -2.75 54.89
N ILE A 226 20.97 -3.24 53.93
CA ILE A 226 19.50 -3.27 54.05
C ILE A 226 19.07 -4.21 55.17
N ALA A 227 19.74 -5.34 55.33
CA ALA A 227 19.48 -6.28 56.44
C ALA A 227 19.66 -5.63 57.82
N GLN A 228 20.55 -4.62 57.94
CA GLN A 228 20.77 -3.88 59.19
C GLN A 228 19.69 -2.83 59.48
N LEU A 229 18.87 -2.44 58.51
CA LEU A 229 17.84 -1.40 58.68
C LEU A 229 16.58 -1.91 59.42
N GLY A 230 16.51 -3.19 59.76
CA GLY A 230 15.43 -3.76 60.58
C GLY A 230 14.04 -3.74 59.93
N ALA A 231 13.96 -3.50 58.62
CA ALA A 231 12.72 -3.37 57.85
C ALA A 231 12.07 -4.73 57.50
N ALA A 232 12.22 -5.74 58.35
CA ALA A 232 11.67 -7.07 58.13
C ALA A 232 10.41 -7.26 58.99
N LEU A 233 9.29 -7.61 58.36
CA LEU A 233 8.03 -7.94 59.04
C LEU A 233 8.05 -9.37 59.65
N GLN A 234 9.00 -10.21 59.25
CA GLN A 234 9.23 -11.58 59.72
C GLN A 234 10.75 -11.89 59.79
N ALA A 235 11.14 -13.07 60.27
CA ALA A 235 12.54 -13.47 60.51
C ALA A 235 13.45 -13.55 59.26
N GLU A 236 12.94 -13.23 58.07
CA GLU A 236 13.71 -13.18 56.84
C GLU A 236 13.98 -11.73 56.40
N PRO A 237 15.26 -11.34 56.24
CA PRO A 237 15.61 -9.98 55.83
C PRO A 237 15.25 -9.74 54.36
N MET A 238 14.69 -8.56 54.07
CA MET A 238 14.45 -8.11 52.69
C MET A 238 15.79 -7.96 51.95
N ALA A 239 15.86 -8.50 50.72
CA ALA A 239 17.06 -8.43 49.87
C ALA A 239 16.70 -8.03 48.43
N LEU A 240 17.61 -7.33 47.78
CA LEU A 240 17.56 -7.00 46.37
C LEU A 240 18.23 -8.10 45.55
N ALA A 241 17.59 -8.50 44.45
CA ALA A 241 18.15 -9.43 43.49
C ALA A 241 17.84 -8.97 42.07
N MET A 242 18.70 -9.36 41.12
CA MET A 242 18.38 -9.25 39.71
C MET A 242 17.18 -10.16 39.39
N ASP A 243 16.21 -9.65 38.64
CA ASP A 243 15.06 -10.44 38.20
C ASP A 243 15.52 -11.63 37.34
N GLN A 244 15.30 -12.86 37.83
CA GLN A 244 15.62 -14.11 37.13
C GLN A 244 14.41 -14.71 36.40
N THR A 245 13.25 -14.05 36.45
CA THR A 245 12.04 -14.51 35.77
C THR A 245 12.19 -14.37 34.26
N SER A 246 11.28 -15.00 33.52
CA SER A 246 11.20 -14.90 32.06
C SER A 246 10.85 -13.49 31.56
N ARG A 247 10.44 -12.57 32.44
CA ARG A 247 10.10 -11.17 32.08
C ARG A 247 11.32 -10.37 31.63
N THR A 248 12.50 -10.72 32.11
CA THR A 248 13.76 -10.06 31.74
C THR A 248 14.63 -11.04 30.95
N SER A 249 14.21 -11.38 29.74
CA SER A 249 14.95 -12.30 28.86
C SER A 249 16.16 -11.62 28.20
N TRP A 250 17.14 -12.42 27.73
CA TRP A 250 18.38 -11.88 27.13
C TRP A 250 18.12 -11.05 25.87
N ASP A 251 17.10 -11.40 25.09
CA ASP A 251 16.74 -10.72 23.84
C ASP A 251 16.28 -9.28 24.08
N SER A 252 15.76 -8.97 25.27
CA SER A 252 15.39 -7.60 25.66
C SER A 252 16.61 -6.72 25.95
N ALA A 253 17.74 -7.32 26.33
CA ALA A 253 18.98 -6.63 26.72
C ALA A 253 19.98 -6.45 25.58
N ILE A 254 19.82 -7.16 24.46
CA ILE A 254 20.71 -7.03 23.30
C ILE A 254 20.26 -5.89 22.39
N THR A 255 21.22 -5.04 22.03
CA THR A 255 21.03 -4.00 21.02
C THR A 255 21.94 -4.28 19.81
N PRO A 256 21.39 -4.47 18.60
CA PRO A 256 22.20 -4.63 17.40
C PRO A 256 23.00 -3.35 17.12
N HIS A 257 24.17 -3.47 16.50
CA HIS A 257 25.04 -2.34 16.17
C HIS A 257 25.40 -2.33 14.68
N VAL A 258 25.55 -1.13 14.11
CA VAL A 258 26.03 -0.89 12.75
C VAL A 258 27.14 0.13 12.85
N ASP A 259 28.32 -0.21 12.33
CA ASP A 259 29.53 0.63 12.43
C ASP A 259 29.76 1.18 13.85
N ARG A 260 29.67 0.29 14.85
CA ARG A 260 29.87 0.58 16.29
C ARG A 260 28.82 1.51 16.93
N VAL A 261 27.78 1.92 16.20
CA VAL A 261 26.66 2.71 16.73
C VAL A 261 25.45 1.78 16.94
N PRO A 262 24.67 1.94 18.02
CA PRO A 262 23.41 1.22 18.18
C PRO A 262 22.52 1.36 16.94
N PHE A 263 21.95 0.26 16.47
CA PHE A 263 21.17 0.20 15.23
C PHE A 263 20.06 1.25 15.19
N ALA A 264 19.37 1.47 16.31
CA ALA A 264 18.31 2.48 16.44
C ALA A 264 18.80 3.92 16.23
N MET A 265 20.11 4.16 16.36
CA MET A 265 20.77 5.45 16.15
C MET A 265 21.44 5.56 14.77
N ALA A 266 21.38 4.50 13.93
CA ALA A 266 21.85 4.57 12.55
C ALA A 266 20.88 5.40 11.68
N GLY A 267 21.35 5.90 10.53
CA GLY A 267 20.48 6.62 9.60
C GLY A 267 19.30 5.76 9.13
N LEU A 268 18.09 6.33 9.03
CA LEU A 268 16.84 5.62 8.70
C LEU A 268 16.97 4.74 7.45
N GLY A 269 17.63 5.24 6.42
CA GLY A 269 17.86 4.47 5.20
C GLY A 269 18.76 3.26 5.35
N GLN A 270 19.80 3.36 6.19
CA GLN A 270 20.65 2.22 6.54
C GLN A 270 19.87 1.20 7.37
N GLN A 271 19.04 1.67 8.31
CA GLN A 271 18.18 0.79 9.10
C GLN A 271 17.24 -0.03 8.20
N ALA A 272 16.50 0.63 7.31
CA ALA A 272 15.60 -0.04 6.37
C ALA A 272 16.33 -1.07 5.51
N THR A 273 17.48 -0.68 4.94
CA THR A 273 18.30 -1.58 4.10
C THR A 273 18.76 -2.81 4.85
N ILE A 274 19.22 -2.66 6.09
CA ILE A 274 19.71 -3.79 6.89
C ILE A 274 18.55 -4.68 7.34
N LYS A 275 17.41 -4.13 7.77
CA LYS A 275 16.21 -4.92 8.11
C LYS A 275 15.78 -5.80 6.95
N ILE A 276 15.68 -5.20 5.75
CA ILE A 276 15.31 -5.92 4.53
C ILE A 276 16.36 -6.99 4.21
N SER A 277 17.64 -6.62 4.24
CA SER A 277 18.72 -7.57 3.96
C SER A 277 18.74 -8.75 4.92
N LEU A 278 18.47 -8.52 6.20
CA LEU A 278 18.45 -9.53 7.24
C LEU A 278 17.19 -10.40 7.14
N ALA A 279 16.03 -9.79 6.89
CA ALA A 279 14.80 -10.54 6.62
C ALA A 279 14.94 -11.47 5.40
N MET A 280 15.70 -11.04 4.39
CA MET A 280 15.87 -11.76 3.13
C MET A 280 17.04 -12.76 3.14
N LYS A 281 18.09 -12.51 3.93
CA LYS A 281 19.27 -13.39 3.98
C LYS A 281 19.09 -14.52 5.01
N ARG A 282 19.75 -15.65 4.68
CA ARG A 282 20.09 -16.78 5.57
C ARG A 282 18.99 -17.81 5.89
N HIS A 283 17.71 -17.52 5.65
CA HIS A 283 16.63 -18.52 5.69
C HIS A 283 15.58 -18.36 4.57
N ALA A 284 16.01 -18.30 3.31
CA ALA A 284 15.10 -18.40 2.15
C ALA A 284 14.16 -19.64 2.26
N ALA A 285 14.63 -20.72 2.91
CA ALA A 285 13.84 -21.91 3.20
C ALA A 285 12.88 -21.81 4.41
N LYS A 286 12.99 -20.80 5.30
CA LYS A 286 12.06 -20.64 6.45
C LYS A 286 11.10 -19.46 6.26
N VAL A 287 11.59 -18.29 5.81
CA VAL A 287 10.80 -17.06 5.61
C VAL A 287 10.12 -17.11 4.26
N LYS A 288 8.84 -17.50 4.26
CA LYS A 288 8.02 -17.68 3.05
C LYS A 288 7.33 -16.39 2.59
N ILE A 289 7.11 -15.44 3.51
CA ILE A 289 6.34 -14.21 3.24
C ILE A 289 7.11 -12.99 3.71
N VAL A 290 7.21 -12.00 2.82
CA VAL A 290 7.96 -10.77 3.04
C VAL A 290 7.05 -9.60 2.75
N MET A 291 6.96 -8.66 3.68
CA MET A 291 6.12 -7.49 3.56
C MET A 291 6.99 -6.25 3.78
N VAL A 292 7.09 -5.37 2.78
CA VAL A 292 7.85 -4.11 2.84
C VAL A 292 6.92 -2.95 2.59
N GLU A 293 6.83 -2.05 3.56
CA GLU A 293 5.94 -0.91 3.50
C GLU A 293 6.70 0.37 3.12
N GLU A 294 6.25 1.01 2.05
CA GLU A 294 6.77 2.29 1.52
C GLU A 294 8.31 2.33 1.57
N PRO A 295 9.01 1.45 0.81
CA PRO A 295 10.47 1.35 0.86
C PRO A 295 11.17 2.66 0.48
N GLU A 296 10.50 3.56 -0.23
CA GLU A 296 10.96 4.89 -0.60
C GLU A 296 11.11 5.87 0.58
N ASN A 297 10.42 5.64 1.70
CA ASN A 297 10.44 6.56 2.83
C ASN A 297 11.86 6.71 3.40
N HIS A 298 12.26 7.96 3.63
CA HIS A 298 13.57 8.32 4.20
C HIS A 298 14.79 7.86 3.38
N LEU A 299 14.60 7.50 2.09
CA LEU A 299 15.68 7.15 1.16
C LEU A 299 15.84 8.20 0.07
N SER A 300 17.11 8.46 -0.30
CA SER A 300 17.40 9.14 -1.56
C SER A 300 17.12 8.20 -2.74
N HIS A 301 16.96 8.76 -3.94
CA HIS A 301 16.76 7.94 -5.16
C HIS A 301 17.87 6.90 -5.39
N THR A 302 19.12 7.23 -5.09
CA THR A 302 20.24 6.29 -5.25
C THR A 302 20.21 5.17 -4.21
N SER A 303 19.87 5.48 -2.96
CA SER A 303 19.73 4.47 -1.91
C SER A 303 18.51 3.57 -2.14
N LEU A 304 17.38 4.12 -2.57
CA LEU A 304 16.21 3.35 -2.96
C LEU A 304 16.53 2.39 -4.11
N ARG A 305 17.27 2.83 -5.13
CA ARG A 305 17.74 1.97 -6.22
C ARG A 305 18.54 0.77 -5.72
N ILE A 306 19.55 1.03 -4.89
CA ILE A 306 20.39 -0.03 -4.30
C ILE A 306 19.53 -1.00 -3.48
N LEU A 307 18.54 -0.49 -2.75
CA LEU A 307 17.61 -1.30 -1.98
C LEU A 307 16.77 -2.20 -2.87
N LEU A 308 16.14 -1.65 -3.91
CA LEU A 308 15.30 -2.41 -4.84
C LEU A 308 16.10 -3.49 -5.58
N ASP A 309 17.30 -3.15 -6.08
CA ASP A 309 18.20 -4.12 -6.72
C ASP A 309 18.59 -5.25 -5.74
N ARG A 310 18.72 -4.92 -4.46
CA ARG A 310 18.98 -5.91 -3.40
C ARG A 310 17.76 -6.78 -3.10
N ILE A 311 16.56 -6.21 -3.06
CA ILE A 311 15.32 -6.96 -2.91
C ILE A 311 15.16 -7.94 -4.08
N GLU A 312 15.38 -7.48 -5.31
CA GLU A 312 15.27 -8.33 -6.51
C GLU A 312 16.32 -9.44 -6.55
N SER A 313 17.56 -9.17 -6.13
CA SER A 313 18.62 -10.20 -6.10
C SER A 313 18.49 -11.19 -4.95
N LEU A 314 17.82 -10.82 -3.85
CA LEU A 314 17.59 -11.69 -2.71
C LEU A 314 16.27 -12.46 -2.78
N ALA A 315 15.29 -11.98 -3.55
CA ALA A 315 14.02 -12.66 -3.75
C ALA A 315 14.26 -14.02 -4.42
N SER A 316 13.98 -15.11 -3.71
CA SER A 316 14.00 -16.46 -4.26
C SER A 316 12.62 -16.87 -4.77
N ASP A 317 12.57 -17.94 -5.57
CA ASP A 317 11.31 -18.53 -6.04
C ASP A 317 10.47 -19.17 -4.92
N GLU A 318 11.00 -19.27 -3.71
CA GLU A 318 10.32 -19.82 -2.53
C GLU A 318 9.66 -18.73 -1.66
N GLN A 319 9.87 -17.45 -1.99
CA GLN A 319 9.39 -16.32 -1.23
C GLN A 319 8.29 -15.56 -1.95
N GLN A 320 7.28 -15.17 -1.19
CA GLN A 320 6.23 -14.27 -1.65
C GLN A 320 6.43 -12.88 -1.04
N LEU A 321 6.64 -11.90 -1.92
CA LEU A 321 6.94 -10.53 -1.59
C LEU A 321 5.70 -9.63 -1.79
N PHE A 322 5.37 -8.85 -0.78
CA PHE A 322 4.40 -7.78 -0.80
C PHE A 322 5.10 -6.45 -0.55
N ILE A 323 4.93 -5.49 -1.46
CA ILE A 323 5.49 -4.15 -1.35
C ILE A 323 4.37 -3.14 -1.50
N SER A 324 4.11 -2.31 -0.48
CA SER A 324 3.28 -1.13 -0.68
C SER A 324 4.14 0.06 -1.12
N THR A 325 3.67 0.85 -2.08
CA THR A 325 4.42 2.01 -2.57
C THR A 325 3.51 3.06 -3.18
N HIS A 326 3.93 4.31 -3.06
CA HIS A 326 3.41 5.48 -3.78
C HIS A 326 4.48 6.06 -4.72
N SER A 327 5.57 5.34 -4.95
CA SER A 327 6.69 5.79 -5.76
C SER A 327 6.64 5.18 -7.15
N THR A 328 6.55 6.04 -8.17
CA THR A 328 6.55 5.60 -9.57
C THR A 328 7.86 4.92 -9.93
N TYR A 329 8.93 5.31 -9.26
CA TYR A 329 10.23 4.67 -9.38
C TYR A 329 10.19 3.20 -8.95
N VAL A 330 9.55 2.89 -7.81
CA VAL A 330 9.42 1.51 -7.29
C VAL A 330 8.57 0.67 -8.24
N LEU A 331 7.44 1.21 -8.69
CA LEU A 331 6.54 0.56 -9.64
C LEU A 331 7.24 0.23 -10.96
N ASN A 332 7.89 1.22 -11.57
CA ASN A 332 8.61 1.01 -12.83
C ASN A 332 9.75 0.00 -12.63
N ARG A 333 10.45 0.00 -11.49
CA ARG A 333 11.57 -0.95 -11.30
C ARG A 333 11.10 -2.39 -11.09
N LEU A 334 10.10 -2.60 -10.24
CA LEU A 334 9.68 -3.94 -9.81
C LEU A 334 8.70 -4.64 -10.75
N GLY A 335 8.05 -3.89 -11.65
CA GLY A 335 7.17 -4.40 -12.71
C GLY A 335 5.68 -4.20 -12.48
N LEU A 336 4.97 -3.86 -13.56
CA LEU A 336 3.52 -3.60 -13.58
C LEU A 336 2.65 -4.87 -13.49
N ASP A 337 3.18 -6.01 -13.90
CA ASP A 337 2.52 -7.32 -13.86
C ASP A 337 2.29 -7.83 -12.41
N ALA A 338 3.04 -7.28 -11.46
CA ALA A 338 2.90 -7.55 -10.04
C ALA A 338 1.89 -6.62 -9.34
N LEU A 339 1.26 -5.67 -10.05
CA LEU A 339 0.47 -4.58 -9.48
C LEU A 339 -0.93 -5.01 -9.03
N HIS A 340 -1.26 -4.64 -7.80
CA HIS A 340 -2.62 -4.66 -7.23
C HIS A 340 -3.03 -3.22 -6.87
N LEU A 341 -4.04 -2.71 -7.57
CA LEU A 341 -4.65 -1.42 -7.28
C LEU A 341 -5.76 -1.60 -6.25
N LEU A 342 -5.51 -1.17 -5.02
CA LEU A 342 -6.45 -1.19 -3.91
C LEU A 342 -7.32 0.07 -3.92
N ASN A 343 -8.61 -0.12 -3.68
CA ASN A 343 -9.56 0.93 -3.39
C ASN A 343 -10.58 0.42 -2.37
N ARG A 344 -10.25 0.54 -1.09
CA ARG A 344 -11.07 0.06 0.03
C ARG A 344 -11.47 -1.41 -0.21
N ASN A 345 -12.75 -1.73 -0.39
CA ASN A 345 -13.24 -3.09 -0.57
C ASN A 345 -12.95 -3.71 -1.96
N LYS A 346 -12.39 -2.96 -2.90
CA LYS A 346 -12.11 -3.45 -4.24
C LYS A 346 -10.60 -3.54 -4.48
N VAL A 347 -10.21 -4.59 -5.20
CA VAL A 347 -8.88 -4.70 -5.78
C VAL A 347 -9.02 -4.93 -7.27
N SER A 348 -8.31 -4.13 -8.05
CA SER A 348 -8.09 -4.36 -9.48
C SER A 348 -6.68 -4.86 -9.65
N LYS A 349 -6.53 -6.01 -10.28
CA LYS A 349 -5.22 -6.55 -10.65
C LYS A 349 -4.96 -6.22 -12.11
N ILE A 350 -3.72 -5.86 -12.43
CA ILE A 350 -3.31 -5.84 -13.83
C ILE A 350 -3.02 -7.30 -14.22
N THR A 351 -4.00 -7.95 -14.85
CA THR A 351 -3.86 -9.34 -15.30
C THR A 351 -3.35 -9.44 -16.74
N ASP A 352 -3.63 -8.42 -17.56
CA ASP A 352 -3.55 -8.54 -19.01
C ASP A 352 -2.78 -7.35 -19.64
N LEU A 353 -1.50 -7.22 -19.32
CA LEU A 353 -0.58 -6.39 -20.10
C LEU A 353 0.33 -7.25 -20.95
N SER A 354 0.56 -6.83 -22.19
CA SER A 354 1.59 -7.45 -23.02
C SER A 354 2.98 -7.33 -22.35
N PRO A 355 3.84 -8.37 -22.45
CA PRO A 355 5.19 -8.32 -21.88
C PRO A 355 6.04 -7.14 -22.42
N GLU A 356 5.74 -6.69 -23.63
CA GLU A 356 6.38 -5.52 -24.24
C GLU A 356 5.99 -4.22 -23.54
N THR A 357 4.71 -4.04 -23.20
CA THR A 357 4.22 -2.87 -22.47
C THR A 357 4.74 -2.83 -21.05
N VAL A 358 4.78 -3.97 -20.35
CA VAL A 358 5.43 -4.07 -19.03
C VAL A 358 6.90 -3.64 -19.13
N ARG A 359 7.65 -4.21 -20.07
CA ARG A 359 9.08 -3.89 -20.27
C ARG A 359 9.30 -2.43 -20.65
N TYR A 360 8.37 -1.82 -21.37
CA TYR A 360 8.43 -0.42 -21.76
C TYR A 360 8.37 0.50 -20.54
N PHE A 361 7.32 0.38 -19.71
CA PHE A 361 7.19 1.18 -18.50
C PHE A 361 8.32 0.89 -17.49
N GLN A 362 8.82 -0.35 -17.44
CA GLN A 362 9.96 -0.67 -16.58
C GLN A 362 11.26 0.05 -16.96
N ARG A 363 11.46 0.30 -18.25
CA ARG A 363 12.68 0.92 -18.78
C ARG A 363 12.57 2.43 -18.91
N LEU A 364 11.37 2.99 -18.86
CA LEU A 364 11.16 4.41 -19.08
C LEU A 364 11.39 5.21 -17.79
N PRO A 365 12.46 6.02 -17.72
CA PRO A 365 12.69 6.88 -16.57
C PRO A 365 11.77 8.10 -16.63
N GLY A 366 11.24 8.52 -15.47
CA GLY A 366 10.59 9.83 -15.33
C GLY A 366 9.15 9.94 -15.87
N TYR A 367 8.53 8.85 -16.31
CA TYR A 367 7.09 8.87 -16.57
C TYR A 367 6.30 8.55 -15.30
N ASP A 368 5.25 9.34 -15.08
CA ASP A 368 4.40 9.18 -13.91
C ASP A 368 3.29 8.13 -14.14
N THR A 369 3.68 6.87 -14.34
CA THR A 369 2.76 5.72 -14.47
C THR A 369 1.77 5.66 -13.30
N LEU A 370 2.19 6.08 -12.10
CA LEU A 370 1.29 6.13 -10.94
C LEU A 370 0.18 7.16 -11.11
N ARG A 371 0.48 8.32 -11.67
CA ARG A 371 -0.52 9.35 -11.99
C ARG A 371 -1.66 8.76 -12.82
N LEU A 372 -1.34 8.00 -13.87
CA LEU A 372 -2.35 7.27 -14.67
C LEU A 372 -3.15 6.24 -13.86
N VAL A 373 -2.44 5.45 -13.05
CA VAL A 373 -3.03 4.34 -12.30
C VAL A 373 -3.96 4.83 -11.20
N LEU A 374 -3.57 5.90 -10.49
CA LEU A 374 -4.29 6.46 -9.34
C LEU A 374 -5.41 7.43 -9.73
N ALA A 375 -5.25 8.21 -10.80
CA ALA A 375 -6.25 9.18 -11.24
C ALA A 375 -7.64 8.55 -11.40
N LYS A 376 -8.72 9.25 -11.00
CA LYS A 376 -10.09 8.71 -11.17
C LYS A 376 -10.49 8.70 -12.64
N LYS A 377 -10.18 9.79 -13.35
CA LYS A 377 -10.35 9.95 -14.79
C LYS A 377 -9.07 10.54 -15.36
N VAL A 378 -8.73 10.20 -16.60
CA VAL A 378 -7.49 10.65 -17.24
C VAL A 378 -7.78 11.37 -18.56
N VAL A 379 -7.05 12.44 -18.83
CA VAL A 379 -6.94 13.03 -20.17
C VAL A 379 -5.51 12.84 -20.63
N LEU A 380 -5.30 12.03 -21.67
CA LEU A 380 -3.99 11.85 -22.29
C LEU A 380 -3.81 12.87 -23.40
N VAL A 381 -2.79 13.71 -23.29
CA VAL A 381 -2.47 14.74 -24.29
C VAL A 381 -1.07 14.53 -24.85
N GLU A 382 -0.75 15.02 -26.05
CA GLU A 382 0.58 14.79 -26.65
C GLU A 382 1.72 15.46 -25.88
N GLY A 383 1.61 16.78 -25.64
CA GLY A 383 2.68 17.59 -25.11
C GLY A 383 2.29 18.46 -23.91
N PRO A 384 3.26 19.15 -23.31
CA PRO A 384 3.00 20.09 -22.21
C PRO A 384 2.11 21.27 -22.62
N SER A 385 2.19 21.72 -23.88
CA SER A 385 1.34 22.78 -24.40
C SER A 385 -0.13 22.37 -24.39
N ASP A 386 -0.44 21.14 -24.82
CA ASP A 386 -1.79 20.60 -24.80
C ASP A 386 -2.33 20.47 -23.37
N GLU A 387 -1.48 20.06 -22.41
CA GLU A 387 -1.82 19.97 -20.99
C GLU A 387 -2.28 21.34 -20.46
N ILE A 388 -1.48 22.38 -20.70
CA ILE A 388 -1.76 23.76 -20.26
C ILE A 388 -3.03 24.31 -20.91
N ILE A 389 -3.19 24.15 -22.23
CA ILE A 389 -4.37 24.67 -22.94
C ILE A 389 -5.63 23.91 -22.51
N PHE A 390 -5.56 22.58 -22.36
CA PHE A 390 -6.71 21.80 -21.94
C PHE A 390 -7.18 22.17 -20.53
N GLU A 391 -6.25 22.40 -19.59
CA GLU A 391 -6.60 22.91 -18.25
C GLU A 391 -7.36 24.23 -18.33
N ARG A 392 -6.92 25.16 -19.18
CA ARG A 392 -7.60 26.43 -19.40
C ARG A 392 -9.00 26.24 -20.00
N VAL A 393 -9.11 25.44 -21.06
CA VAL A 393 -10.38 25.17 -21.75
C VAL A 393 -11.40 24.53 -20.81
N PHE A 394 -10.97 23.56 -20.00
CA PHE A 394 -11.83 22.89 -19.04
C PHE A 394 -12.34 23.87 -17.97
N LYS A 395 -11.45 24.72 -17.45
CA LYS A 395 -11.79 25.74 -16.46
C LYS A 395 -12.76 26.78 -16.99
N ASP A 396 -12.54 27.29 -18.19
CA ASP A 396 -13.41 28.28 -18.82
C ASP A 396 -14.82 27.71 -19.08
N ARG A 397 -14.92 26.41 -19.36
CA ARG A 397 -16.20 25.75 -19.65
C ARG A 397 -17.00 25.37 -18.42
N PHE A 398 -16.34 24.84 -17.38
CA PHE A 398 -17.03 24.26 -16.22
C PHE A 398 -16.88 25.10 -14.94
N GLY A 399 -16.08 26.16 -14.95
CA GLY A 399 -15.85 27.04 -13.80
C GLY A 399 -14.93 26.46 -12.72
N HIS A 400 -14.37 25.27 -12.93
CA HIS A 400 -13.40 24.62 -12.05
C HIS A 400 -12.34 23.90 -12.88
N SER A 401 -11.17 23.65 -12.29
CA SER A 401 -10.08 22.91 -12.93
C SER A 401 -10.43 21.44 -13.16
N PRO A 402 -9.71 20.74 -14.07
CA PRO A 402 -9.82 19.28 -14.21
C PRO A 402 -9.59 18.54 -12.88
N MET A 403 -8.58 18.97 -12.11
CA MET A 403 -8.20 18.32 -10.86
C MET A 403 -9.32 18.40 -9.80
N GLU A 404 -10.05 19.51 -9.74
CA GLU A 404 -11.24 19.66 -8.87
C GLU A 404 -12.38 18.70 -9.28
N ALA A 405 -12.45 18.31 -10.55
CA ALA A 405 -13.37 17.29 -11.05
C ALA A 405 -12.83 15.85 -10.88
N GLY A 406 -11.64 15.68 -10.31
CA GLY A 406 -10.95 14.38 -10.24
C GLY A 406 -10.43 13.88 -11.59
N VAL A 407 -10.25 14.78 -12.55
CA VAL A 407 -9.68 14.52 -13.88
C VAL A 407 -8.21 14.90 -13.87
N ASP A 408 -7.36 13.95 -14.23
CA ASP A 408 -5.92 14.15 -14.30
C ASP A 408 -5.45 14.28 -15.74
N VAL A 409 -4.83 15.40 -16.09
CA VAL A 409 -4.34 15.70 -17.45
C VAL A 409 -2.88 15.30 -17.55
N VAL A 410 -2.56 14.31 -18.37
CA VAL A 410 -1.21 13.72 -18.43
C VAL A 410 -0.65 13.87 -19.83
N SER A 411 0.43 14.65 -19.95
CA SER A 411 1.23 14.70 -21.18
C SER A 411 1.96 13.39 -21.42
N MET A 412 1.78 12.84 -22.62
CA MET A 412 2.42 11.63 -23.09
C MET A 412 3.91 11.83 -23.36
N ARG A 413 4.39 13.05 -23.64
CA ARG A 413 5.83 13.35 -23.87
C ARG A 413 6.53 12.38 -24.83
N GLY A 414 5.83 11.96 -25.90
CA GLY A 414 6.35 10.98 -26.88
C GLY A 414 6.16 9.51 -26.48
N LEU A 415 5.32 9.22 -25.48
CA LEU A 415 4.89 7.87 -25.18
C LEU A 415 4.08 7.26 -26.32
N ALA A 416 4.18 5.94 -26.45
CA ALA A 416 3.28 5.20 -27.32
C ALA A 416 1.86 5.22 -26.75
N LEU A 417 0.97 6.00 -27.37
CA LEU A 417 -0.45 6.10 -27.01
C LEU A 417 -1.10 4.71 -26.81
N ALA A 418 -0.81 3.78 -27.71
CA ALA A 418 -1.24 2.39 -27.65
C ALA A 418 -0.96 1.73 -26.29
N ARG A 419 0.24 1.94 -25.73
CA ARG A 419 0.65 1.34 -24.44
C ARG A 419 -0.04 2.00 -23.26
N CYS A 420 -0.29 3.30 -23.33
CA CYS A 420 -1.04 4.02 -22.29
C CYS A 420 -2.51 3.57 -22.28
N LEU A 421 -3.11 3.40 -23.45
CA LEU A 421 -4.48 2.90 -23.60
C LEU A 421 -4.61 1.43 -23.16
N GLU A 422 -3.64 0.58 -23.48
CA GLU A 422 -3.58 -0.80 -22.99
C GLU A 422 -3.57 -0.85 -21.46
N LEU A 423 -2.74 -0.02 -20.82
CA LEU A 423 -2.71 0.10 -19.36
C LEU A 423 -4.05 0.58 -18.80
N CYS A 424 -4.64 1.61 -19.41
CA CYS A 424 -5.92 2.17 -18.97
C CYS A 424 -7.08 1.18 -19.15
N GLN A 425 -7.07 0.36 -20.20
CA GLN A 425 -8.05 -0.71 -20.39
C GLN A 425 -7.89 -1.78 -19.31
N ALA A 426 -6.66 -2.22 -19.02
CA ALA A 426 -6.38 -3.25 -18.03
C ALA A 426 -6.83 -2.88 -16.60
N ILE A 427 -6.92 -1.58 -16.29
CA ILE A 427 -7.40 -1.08 -14.99
C ILE A 427 -8.81 -0.47 -15.05
N ASP A 428 -9.53 -0.64 -16.18
CA ASP A 428 -10.88 -0.11 -16.45
C ASP A 428 -11.03 1.39 -16.18
N LYS A 429 -10.05 2.19 -16.63
CA LYS A 429 -10.03 3.65 -16.43
C LYS A 429 -10.84 4.40 -17.49
N PRO A 430 -11.62 5.43 -17.10
CA PRO A 430 -12.11 6.48 -17.99
C PRO A 430 -10.96 7.32 -18.56
N VAL A 431 -10.88 7.42 -19.89
CA VAL A 431 -9.82 8.17 -20.59
C VAL A 431 -10.37 8.93 -21.78
N ALA A 432 -10.10 10.24 -21.83
CA ALA A 432 -10.15 11.00 -23.07
C ALA A 432 -8.73 11.13 -23.62
N VAL A 433 -8.52 10.78 -24.88
CA VAL A 433 -7.22 10.97 -25.55
C VAL A 433 -7.35 12.11 -26.52
N MET A 434 -6.40 13.04 -26.47
CA MET A 434 -6.28 14.13 -27.40
C MET A 434 -4.97 13.98 -28.17
N ARG A 435 -5.08 14.14 -29.49
CA ARG A 435 -3.97 13.92 -30.39
C ARG A 435 -4.01 14.91 -31.56
N ASP A 436 -2.84 15.36 -31.98
CA ASP A 436 -2.67 16.10 -33.23
C ASP A 436 -2.83 15.12 -34.42
N ASN A 437 -3.30 15.63 -35.56
CA ASN A 437 -3.44 14.79 -36.74
C ASN A 437 -2.12 14.65 -37.53
N ASP A 438 -1.16 15.56 -37.35
CA ASP A 438 0.12 15.60 -38.08
C ASP A 438 -0.01 15.55 -39.61
N GLY A 439 -1.19 15.87 -40.16
CA GLY A 439 -1.55 15.73 -41.57
C GLY A 439 -1.95 14.31 -42.01
N VAL A 440 -2.21 13.41 -41.07
CA VAL A 440 -2.80 12.08 -41.29
C VAL A 440 -4.29 12.15 -41.01
N GLU A 441 -5.11 11.42 -41.76
CA GLU A 441 -6.55 11.42 -41.54
C GLU A 441 -6.91 10.81 -40.16
N PRO A 442 -7.83 11.43 -39.39
CA PRO A 442 -8.20 10.98 -38.05
C PRO A 442 -8.58 9.49 -37.97
N GLU A 443 -9.24 8.96 -38.99
CA GLU A 443 -9.67 7.56 -38.98
C GLU A 443 -8.52 6.57 -39.10
N GLU A 444 -7.45 6.92 -39.82
CA GLU A 444 -6.25 6.08 -39.89
C GLU A 444 -5.57 6.01 -38.52
N LEU A 445 -5.46 7.15 -37.83
CA LEU A 445 -4.89 7.21 -36.47
C LEU A 445 -5.75 6.42 -35.47
N ARG A 446 -7.08 6.50 -35.58
CA ARG A 446 -8.02 5.79 -34.70
C ARG A 446 -7.95 4.27 -34.87
N GLU A 447 -7.81 3.77 -36.10
CA GLU A 447 -7.73 2.31 -36.36
C GLU A 447 -6.55 1.65 -35.63
N THR A 448 -5.42 2.36 -35.45
CA THR A 448 -4.24 1.82 -34.75
C THR A 448 -4.47 1.49 -33.27
N VAL A 449 -5.47 2.12 -32.64
CA VAL A 449 -5.76 2.00 -31.20
C VAL A 449 -7.19 1.54 -30.89
N LYS A 450 -7.98 1.25 -31.92
CA LYS A 450 -9.41 0.92 -31.83
C LYS A 450 -9.74 -0.18 -30.83
N GLN A 451 -8.86 -1.18 -30.70
CA GLN A 451 -9.06 -2.30 -29.76
C GLN A 451 -9.12 -1.89 -28.27
N TRP A 452 -8.60 -0.71 -27.93
CA TRP A 452 -8.61 -0.18 -26.55
C TRP A 452 -9.68 0.89 -26.31
N LEU A 453 -10.39 1.32 -27.36
CA LEU A 453 -11.47 2.30 -27.30
C LEU A 453 -12.82 1.59 -27.16
N ASP A 454 -13.77 2.23 -26.48
CA ASP A 454 -15.12 1.68 -26.28
C ASP A 454 -16.25 2.73 -26.32
N GLU A 455 -15.92 3.98 -26.65
CA GLU A 455 -16.82 5.16 -26.74
C GLU A 455 -17.59 5.52 -25.47
N LYS A 456 -17.58 4.66 -24.45
CA LYS A 456 -18.30 4.87 -23.18
C LYS A 456 -17.37 5.35 -22.09
N LYS A 457 -16.18 4.78 -22.01
CA LYS A 457 -15.14 5.09 -21.03
C LYS A 457 -13.87 5.59 -21.68
N ARG A 458 -13.53 5.10 -22.87
CA ARG A 458 -12.28 5.42 -23.58
C ARG A 458 -12.57 5.91 -24.98
N GLN A 459 -12.24 7.17 -25.24
CA GLN A 459 -12.46 7.83 -26.53
C GLN A 459 -11.24 8.64 -26.97
N LEU A 460 -11.03 8.68 -28.28
CA LEU A 460 -9.95 9.42 -28.94
C LEU A 460 -10.54 10.59 -29.74
N PHE A 461 -10.01 11.78 -29.47
CA PHE A 461 -10.38 13.06 -30.07
C PHE A 461 -9.18 13.60 -30.85
N ILE A 462 -9.39 13.85 -32.14
CA ILE A 462 -8.35 14.29 -33.07
C ILE A 462 -8.89 15.51 -33.80
N GLY A 463 -8.08 16.57 -33.91
CA GLY A 463 -8.42 17.75 -34.68
C GLY A 463 -8.55 17.48 -36.17
N ALA A 464 -9.48 18.13 -36.87
CA ALA A 464 -9.67 17.93 -38.29
C ALA A 464 -8.46 18.44 -39.11
N VAL A 465 -8.04 17.71 -40.14
CA VAL A 465 -6.90 18.10 -40.99
C VAL A 465 -7.14 19.46 -41.66
N ALA A 466 -8.41 19.77 -41.99
CA ALA A 466 -8.82 21.04 -42.55
C ALA A 466 -8.64 22.23 -41.58
N ASP A 467 -8.52 21.96 -40.28
CA ASP A 467 -8.38 22.98 -39.24
C ASP A 467 -6.94 23.32 -38.90
N GLY A 468 -6.00 22.45 -39.29
CA GLY A 468 -4.59 22.58 -38.96
C GLY A 468 -3.98 21.22 -38.62
N ARG A 469 -2.65 21.12 -38.73
CA ARG A 469 -1.94 19.85 -38.49
C ARG A 469 -1.61 19.60 -37.02
N THR A 470 -1.44 20.68 -36.26
CA THR A 470 -1.08 20.65 -34.83
C THR A 470 -2.02 21.55 -34.03
N LEU A 471 -1.87 21.58 -32.71
CA LEU A 471 -2.63 22.46 -31.81
C LEU A 471 -2.60 23.94 -32.24
N GLU A 472 -1.43 24.48 -32.60
CA GLU A 472 -1.26 25.92 -32.79
C GLU A 472 -2.06 26.49 -33.99
N PRO A 473 -1.99 25.89 -35.20
CA PRO A 473 -2.82 26.35 -36.32
C PRO A 473 -4.33 26.19 -36.07
N GLN A 474 -4.74 25.15 -35.33
CA GLN A 474 -6.15 24.94 -34.98
C GLN A 474 -6.66 26.01 -34.01
N LEU A 475 -5.85 26.43 -33.04
CA LEU A 475 -6.16 27.57 -32.16
C LEU A 475 -6.31 28.86 -32.97
N VAL A 476 -5.42 29.11 -33.93
CA VAL A 476 -5.49 30.28 -34.82
C VAL A 476 -6.78 30.26 -35.65
N LYS A 477 -7.19 29.09 -36.16
CA LYS A 477 -8.44 28.96 -36.91
C LYS A 477 -9.67 29.20 -36.05
N ALA A 478 -9.70 28.66 -34.83
CA ALA A 478 -10.84 28.78 -33.91
C ALA A 478 -11.05 30.21 -33.37
N ASN A 479 -9.98 31.00 -33.26
CA ASN A 479 -10.02 32.32 -32.61
C ASN A 479 -9.77 33.49 -33.56
N GLY A 480 -9.16 33.24 -34.72
CA GLY A 480 -8.64 34.27 -35.62
C GLY A 480 -7.25 34.76 -35.22
N GLU A 481 -6.46 35.17 -36.22
CA GLU A 481 -5.07 35.59 -36.03
C GLU A 481 -4.94 36.86 -35.19
N GLU A 482 -5.83 37.83 -35.39
CA GLU A 482 -5.81 39.12 -34.68
C GLU A 482 -6.01 38.92 -33.18
N HIS A 483 -7.03 38.16 -32.80
CA HIS A 483 -7.33 37.85 -31.40
C HIS A 483 -6.19 37.08 -30.73
N LEU A 484 -5.62 36.06 -31.37
CA LEU A 484 -4.51 35.31 -30.77
C LEU A 484 -3.23 36.13 -30.64
N ARG A 485 -2.92 37.04 -31.57
CA ARG A 485 -1.79 37.97 -31.41
C ARG A 485 -1.96 38.84 -30.17
N GLU A 486 -3.18 39.29 -29.96
CA GLU A 486 -3.60 40.08 -28.83
C GLU A 486 -3.54 39.33 -27.49
N VAL A 487 -3.88 38.03 -27.48
CA VAL A 487 -3.74 37.14 -26.32
C VAL A 487 -2.26 36.88 -26.01
N LEU A 488 -1.45 36.63 -27.04
CA LEU A 488 -0.04 36.25 -26.90
C LEU A 488 0.92 37.45 -26.71
N GLY A 489 0.43 38.68 -26.90
CA GLY A 489 1.24 39.90 -26.88
C GLY A 489 2.25 39.98 -28.04
N ILE A 490 1.90 39.47 -29.22
CA ILE A 490 2.82 39.38 -30.37
C ILE A 490 2.60 40.54 -31.33
N ALA A 491 3.67 41.28 -31.62
CA ALA A 491 3.65 42.38 -32.58
C ALA A 491 3.28 41.91 -34.01
N ALA A 492 2.51 42.73 -34.74
CA ALA A 492 2.01 42.42 -36.09
C ALA A 492 3.11 42.02 -37.10
N ARG A 493 4.34 42.52 -36.92
CA ARG A 493 5.49 42.23 -37.79
C ARG A 493 6.02 40.78 -37.69
N ALA A 494 5.70 40.06 -36.62
CA ALA A 494 6.16 38.69 -36.42
C ALA A 494 5.20 37.70 -37.08
N CYS A 495 5.71 36.62 -37.69
CA CYS A 495 4.88 35.54 -38.20
C CYS A 495 4.34 34.71 -37.02
N LEU A 496 3.02 34.74 -36.79
CA LEU A 496 2.38 34.09 -35.65
C LEU A 496 2.64 32.58 -35.63
N ASN A 497 2.36 31.90 -36.75
CA ASN A 497 2.53 30.45 -36.86
C ASN A 497 3.97 30.01 -36.60
N THR A 498 4.96 30.73 -37.15
CA THR A 498 6.38 30.42 -36.93
C THR A 498 6.78 30.64 -35.47
N TRP A 499 6.26 31.67 -34.82
CA TRP A 499 6.53 31.93 -33.41
C TRP A 499 5.91 30.85 -32.52
N MET A 500 4.62 30.53 -32.70
CA MET A 500 3.92 29.52 -31.89
C MET A 500 4.53 28.13 -32.06
N THR A 501 5.00 27.78 -33.26
CA THR A 501 5.70 26.51 -33.49
C THR A 501 7.04 26.43 -32.75
N ARG A 502 7.74 27.56 -32.59
CA ARG A 502 9.04 27.63 -31.92
C ARG A 502 8.91 27.70 -30.40
N GLU A 503 7.95 28.48 -29.92
CA GLU A 503 7.74 28.82 -28.52
C GLU A 503 6.45 28.16 -27.99
N LYS A 504 6.27 26.85 -28.24
CA LYS A 504 5.03 26.13 -27.95
C LYS A 504 4.57 26.26 -26.50
N THR A 505 5.48 26.01 -25.54
CA THR A 505 5.16 26.04 -24.11
C THR A 505 4.90 27.46 -23.63
N GLU A 506 5.72 28.42 -24.05
CA GLU A 506 5.55 29.84 -23.72
C GLU A 506 4.24 30.40 -24.28
N GLY A 507 3.87 30.03 -25.51
CA GLY A 507 2.59 30.38 -26.12
C GLY A 507 1.42 29.82 -25.31
N ALA A 508 1.51 28.57 -24.87
CA ALA A 508 0.48 27.95 -24.04
C ALA A 508 0.33 28.65 -22.67
N ILE A 509 1.43 28.99 -22.01
CA ILE A 509 1.43 29.74 -20.73
C ILE A 509 0.74 31.09 -20.91
N ARG A 510 1.13 31.87 -21.93
CA ARG A 510 0.51 33.18 -22.19
C ARG A 510 -0.99 33.10 -22.48
N ILE A 511 -1.42 32.06 -23.19
CA ILE A 511 -2.85 31.82 -23.42
C ILE A 511 -3.56 31.48 -22.11
N ALA A 512 -2.97 30.62 -21.27
CA ALA A 512 -3.57 30.23 -20.00
C ALA A 512 -3.67 31.40 -19.00
N GLU A 513 -2.67 32.28 -18.97
CA GLU A 513 -2.62 33.48 -18.11
C GLU A 513 -3.47 34.65 -18.61
N SER A 514 -3.92 34.61 -19.86
CA SER A 514 -4.72 35.69 -20.44
C SER A 514 -6.14 35.74 -19.85
N ASP A 515 -6.61 36.96 -19.58
CA ASP A 515 -8.01 37.22 -19.18
C ASP A 515 -8.97 37.26 -20.38
N LYS A 516 -8.45 37.23 -21.61
CA LYS A 516 -9.26 37.28 -22.82
C LYS A 516 -9.96 35.94 -23.07
N PRO A 517 -11.17 35.94 -23.65
CA PRO A 517 -11.89 34.70 -23.95
C PRO A 517 -11.10 33.87 -24.96
N LEU A 518 -11.11 32.55 -24.79
CA LEU A 518 -10.51 31.59 -25.71
C LEU A 518 -11.60 30.65 -26.23
N THR A 519 -11.75 30.58 -27.55
CA THR A 519 -12.59 29.57 -28.20
C THR A 519 -11.75 28.30 -28.39
N PRO A 520 -12.06 27.20 -27.70
CA PRO A 520 -11.36 25.93 -27.90
C PRO A 520 -11.62 25.33 -29.29
N PRO A 521 -10.65 24.62 -29.90
CA PRO A 521 -10.91 23.72 -31.02
C PRO A 521 -11.98 22.67 -30.66
N GLU A 522 -12.73 22.20 -31.65
CA GLU A 522 -13.88 21.30 -31.46
C GLU A 522 -13.49 20.00 -30.74
N TYR A 523 -12.39 19.35 -31.16
CA TYR A 523 -11.93 18.11 -30.52
C TYR A 523 -11.57 18.28 -29.04
N MET A 524 -11.03 19.43 -28.62
CA MET A 524 -10.74 19.72 -27.20
C MET A 524 -12.03 19.91 -26.42
N SER A 525 -13.01 20.58 -27.04
CA SER A 525 -14.33 20.80 -26.48
C SER A 525 -15.06 19.49 -26.22
N GLU A 526 -15.09 18.60 -27.21
CA GLU A 526 -15.71 17.28 -27.09
C GLU A 526 -15.00 16.42 -26.04
N ALA A 527 -13.66 16.44 -26.00
CA ALA A 527 -12.89 15.72 -25.00
C ALA A 527 -13.22 16.17 -23.56
N ALA A 528 -13.36 17.49 -23.36
CA ALA A 528 -13.72 18.07 -22.07
C ALA A 528 -15.16 17.68 -21.64
N GLU A 529 -16.11 17.69 -22.57
CA GLU A 529 -17.48 17.23 -22.28
C GLU A 529 -17.53 15.74 -21.97
N PHE A 530 -16.86 14.92 -22.78
CA PHE A 530 -16.83 13.48 -22.57
C PHE A 530 -16.30 13.14 -21.17
N ILE A 531 -15.11 13.63 -20.81
CA ILE A 531 -14.46 13.22 -19.56
C ILE A 531 -15.19 13.74 -18.31
N GLN A 532 -15.91 14.86 -18.41
CA GLN A 532 -16.73 15.38 -17.31
C GLN A 532 -17.88 14.42 -16.95
N HIS A 533 -18.50 13.78 -17.95
CA HIS A 533 -19.73 13.00 -17.77
C HIS A 533 -19.53 11.49 -17.61
N VAL A 534 -18.34 10.96 -17.93
CA VAL A 534 -18.02 9.52 -17.87
C VAL A 534 -17.77 8.99 -16.46
#